data_AF-A0A645JGE0-F1
#
_entry.id   AF-A0A645JGE0-F1
#
_cell.length_a   1.000
_cell.length_b   1.000
_cell.length_c   1.000
_cell.angle_alpha   90.00
_cell.angle_beta   90.00
_cell.angle_gamma   90.00
#
_symmetry.space_group_name_H-M   'P 1'
#
loop_
_entity.id
_entity.type
_entity.pdbx_description
1 polymer ?
#
loop_
_entity_poly.entity_id
_entity_poly.type
_entity_poly.pdbx_seq_one_letter_code
_entity_poly.pdbx_strand_id
1 'polypeptide(L)'
;MQERVLSNPKIEVLFECETVGLTGDKVVQGADLVKRRGQSDEEQLHIEIDGFFLAIGHKPNSDVFKPWIETDEIGYIKTIPGTPRTNIAGVFAAGDVADPHYRQAITAAGSGCQAALEAERYLSEKGL
;
A
#
# COMPACT_ATOMS: atom_id res chain seq x y z
N MET A 1 14.38 -13.52 -0.53
CA MET A 1 14.31 -12.26 -1.33
C MET A 1 15.57 -11.43 -1.17
N GLN A 2 15.99 -11.08 0.05
CA GLN A 2 17.20 -10.29 0.31
C GLN A 2 18.45 -10.78 -0.42
N GLU A 3 18.77 -12.07 -0.37
CA GLU A 3 19.94 -12.64 -1.07
C GLU A 3 19.91 -12.40 -2.58
N ARG A 4 18.72 -12.43 -3.21
CA ARG A 4 18.56 -12.12 -4.64
C ARG A 4 18.81 -10.66 -4.96
N VAL A 5 18.52 -9.76 -4.01
CA VAL A 5 18.78 -8.32 -4.14
C VAL A 5 20.28 -8.07 -4.01
N LEU A 6 20.89 -8.60 -2.95
CA LEU A 6 22.31 -8.41 -2.65
C LEU A 6 23.26 -9.07 -3.68
N SER A 7 22.82 -10.13 -4.36
CA SER A 7 23.62 -10.79 -5.39
C SER A 7 23.45 -10.21 -6.80
N ASN A 8 22.56 -9.24 -7.00
CA ASN A 8 22.31 -8.67 -8.32
C ASN A 8 23.28 -7.53 -8.63
N PRO A 9 24.12 -7.62 -9.68
CA PRO A 9 25.13 -6.59 -9.99
C PRO A 9 24.55 -5.26 -10.47
N LYS A 10 23.24 -5.19 -10.75
CA LYS A 10 22.55 -3.94 -11.12
C LYS A 10 21.92 -3.22 -9.93
N ILE A 11 22.05 -3.76 -8.72
CA ILE A 11 21.45 -3.19 -7.52
C ILE A 11 22.56 -2.81 -6.56
N GLU A 12 22.53 -1.57 -6.09
CA GLU A 12 23.30 -1.10 -4.96
C GLU A 12 22.35 -0.88 -3.78
N VAL A 13 22.70 -1.41 -2.60
CA VAL A 13 21.92 -1.21 -1.37
C VAL A 13 22.64 -0.21 -0.49
N LEU A 14 22.05 0.98 -0.37
CA LEU A 14 22.51 2.04 0.52
C LEU A 14 21.89 1.83 1.91
N PHE A 15 22.56 1.05 2.76
CA PHE A 15 22.14 0.87 4.15
C PHE A 15 22.29 2.16 4.96
N GLU A 16 21.43 2.31 5.96
CA GLU A 16 21.43 3.45 6.91
C GLU A 16 21.27 4.82 6.22
N CYS A 17 20.75 4.86 5.00
CA CYS A 17 20.48 6.09 4.27
C CYS A 17 18.99 6.45 4.33
N GLU A 18 18.68 7.67 4.74
CA GLU A 18 17.34 8.27 4.70
C GLU A 18 17.28 9.29 3.54
N THR A 19 16.25 9.23 2.69
CA THR A 19 16.01 10.26 1.68
C THR A 19 15.38 11.50 2.33
N VAL A 20 16.01 12.66 2.14
CA VAL A 20 15.54 13.94 2.69
C VAL A 20 14.90 14.84 1.64
N GLY A 21 15.26 14.68 0.37
CA GLY A 21 14.73 15.49 -0.72
C GLY A 21 14.95 14.86 -2.07
N LEU A 22 14.09 15.22 -3.03
CA LEU A 22 14.29 14.94 -4.45
C LEU A 22 14.65 16.25 -5.13
N THR A 23 15.56 16.17 -6.10
CA THR A 23 16.04 17.30 -6.87
C THR A 23 15.67 17.13 -8.35
N GLY A 24 15.54 18.26 -9.03
CA GLY A 24 15.13 18.35 -10.43
C GLY A 24 14.07 19.43 -10.64
N ASP A 25 13.92 19.89 -11.89
CA ASP A 25 12.93 20.92 -12.25
C ASP A 25 11.54 20.29 -12.51
N LYS A 26 11.37 19.65 -13.67
CA LYS A 26 10.10 19.01 -14.07
C LYS A 26 10.08 17.50 -13.90
N VAL A 27 11.26 16.91 -13.73
CA VAL A 27 11.49 15.47 -13.61
C VAL A 27 12.52 15.25 -12.50
N VAL A 28 12.49 14.07 -11.88
CA VAL A 28 13.52 13.68 -10.91
C VAL A 28 14.87 13.60 -11.62
N GLN A 29 15.88 14.22 -11.02
CA GLN A 29 17.27 14.19 -11.48
C GLN A 29 18.23 13.72 -10.39
N GLY A 30 17.83 13.84 -9.12
CA GLY A 30 18.62 13.31 -8.03
C GLY A 30 17.83 13.17 -6.73
N ALA A 31 18.50 12.62 -5.72
CA ALA A 31 18.01 12.53 -4.36
C ALA A 31 19.10 12.92 -3.37
N ASP A 32 18.72 13.77 -2.41
CA ASP A 32 19.54 14.08 -1.25
C ASP A 32 19.24 13.05 -0.16
N LEU A 33 20.29 12.49 0.41
CA LEU A 33 20.23 11.47 1.45
C LEU A 33 21.04 11.90 2.67
N VAL A 34 20.65 11.38 3.83
CA VAL A 34 21.47 11.44 5.05
C VAL A 34 21.80 10.02 5.47
N LYS A 35 23.08 9.70 5.56
CA LYS A 35 23.58 8.42 6.05
C LYS A 35 23.83 8.50 7.55
N ARG A 36 23.36 7.50 8.30
CA ARG A 36 23.51 7.38 9.76
C ARG A 36 23.07 8.64 10.50
N ARG A 37 21.88 9.14 10.12
CA ARG A 37 21.29 10.35 10.70
C ARG A 37 21.26 10.29 12.23
N GLY A 38 21.73 11.36 12.87
CA GLY A 38 21.80 11.49 14.33
C GLY A 38 22.99 10.77 14.98
N GLN A 39 23.88 10.14 14.22
CA GLN A 39 25.14 9.57 14.74
C GLN A 39 26.30 10.58 14.61
N SER A 40 27.40 10.34 15.33
CA SER A 40 28.57 11.24 15.34
C SER A 40 29.27 11.37 13.98
N ASP A 41 29.00 10.44 13.08
CA ASP A 41 29.56 10.34 11.73
C ASP A 41 28.46 10.31 10.67
N GLU A 42 27.41 11.11 10.92
CA GLU A 42 26.39 11.49 9.93
C GLU A 42 27.05 12.10 8.68
N GLU A 43 26.55 11.70 7.50
CA GLU A 43 27.06 12.15 6.21
C GLU A 43 25.89 12.54 5.29
N GLN A 44 26.01 13.69 4.63
CA GLN A 44 25.08 14.09 3.57
C GLN A 44 25.59 13.60 2.22
N LEU A 45 24.69 13.02 1.44
CA LEU A 45 24.99 12.42 0.14
C LEU A 45 24.02 12.95 -0.91
N HIS A 46 24.51 13.10 -2.12
CA HIS A 46 23.69 13.36 -3.29
C HIS A 46 23.88 12.22 -4.29
N ILE A 47 22.79 11.69 -4.81
CA ILE A 47 22.81 10.68 -5.87
C ILE A 47 22.03 11.15 -7.08
N GLU A 48 22.61 10.98 -8.28
CA GLU A 48 21.95 11.22 -9.55
C GLU A 48 21.02 10.03 -9.86
N ILE A 49 19.74 10.30 -10.04
CA ILE A 49 18.71 9.29 -10.35
C ILE A 49 17.64 9.87 -11.27
N ASP A 50 17.13 9.06 -12.19
CA ASP A 50 16.03 9.47 -13.09
C ASP A 50 14.64 9.13 -12.56
N GLY A 51 14.55 8.36 -11.47
CA GLY A 51 13.28 7.85 -10.95
C GLY A 51 13.36 7.42 -9.49
N PHE A 52 12.28 7.71 -8.76
CA PHE A 52 12.16 7.41 -7.34
C PHE A 52 10.87 6.64 -7.07
N PHE A 53 10.99 5.45 -6.47
CA PHE A 53 9.86 4.55 -6.19
C PHE A 53 9.77 4.27 -4.70
N LEU A 54 8.63 4.57 -4.09
CA LEU A 54 8.39 4.31 -2.66
C LEU A 54 7.86 2.88 -2.46
N ALA A 55 8.58 2.10 -1.64
CA ALA A 55 8.22 0.73 -1.29
C ALA A 55 8.10 0.53 0.23
N ILE A 56 7.48 1.49 0.94
CA ILE A 56 7.38 1.55 2.41
C ILE A 56 6.08 0.95 2.98
N GLY A 57 5.40 0.11 2.21
CA GLY A 57 4.07 -0.40 2.56
C GLY A 57 2.95 0.52 2.12
N HIS A 58 1.72 0.24 2.58
CA HIS A 58 0.51 0.99 2.23
C HIS A 58 -0.32 1.21 3.50
N LYS A 59 -1.07 2.31 3.54
CA LYS A 59 -2.03 2.61 4.61
C LYS A 59 -3.44 2.64 4.02
N PRO A 60 -4.30 1.64 4.27
CA PRO A 60 -5.68 1.64 3.81
C PRO A 60 -6.49 2.79 4.45
N ASN A 61 -7.40 3.39 3.68
CA ASN A 61 -8.31 4.45 4.16
C ASN A 61 -9.49 3.89 4.97
N SER A 62 -9.22 3.04 5.96
CA SER A 62 -10.23 2.34 6.76
C SER A 62 -10.37 2.89 8.18
N ASP A 63 -9.51 3.82 8.59
CA ASP A 63 -9.40 4.29 9.98
C ASP A 63 -10.76 4.75 10.55
N VAL A 64 -11.59 5.39 9.73
CA VAL A 64 -12.93 5.86 10.12
C VAL A 64 -13.89 4.73 10.44
N PHE A 65 -13.68 3.51 9.92
CA PHE A 65 -14.58 2.37 10.09
C PHE A 65 -14.15 1.39 11.19
N LYS A 66 -12.90 1.51 11.68
CA LYS A 66 -12.32 0.62 12.71
C LYS A 66 -13.18 0.39 13.96
N PRO A 67 -13.98 1.35 14.45
CA PRO A 67 -14.87 1.10 15.59
C PRO A 67 -15.98 0.07 15.33
N TRP A 68 -16.29 -0.21 14.05
CA TRP A 68 -17.43 -1.04 13.65
C TRP A 68 -17.06 -2.24 12.77
N ILE A 69 -16.05 -2.08 11.91
CA ILE A 69 -15.64 -3.08 10.93
C ILE A 69 -14.29 -3.66 11.34
N GLU A 70 -14.17 -4.98 11.31
CA GLU A 70 -12.91 -5.65 11.60
C GLU A 70 -11.86 -5.33 10.53
N THR A 71 -10.67 -4.91 10.98
CA THR A 71 -9.49 -4.74 10.14
C THR A 71 -8.37 -5.68 10.57
N ASP A 72 -7.39 -5.91 9.70
CA ASP A 72 -6.10 -6.47 10.10
C ASP A 72 -5.23 -5.42 10.83
N GLU A 73 -4.03 -5.84 11.22
CA GLU A 73 -3.07 -5.00 11.98
C GLU A 73 -2.59 -3.77 11.18
N ILE A 74 -2.58 -3.86 9.84
CA ILE A 74 -2.17 -2.77 8.95
C ILE A 74 -3.35 -1.81 8.70
N GLY A 75 -4.57 -2.33 8.77
CA GLY A 75 -5.81 -1.60 8.56
C GLY A 75 -6.62 -2.06 7.34
N TYR A 76 -6.29 -3.16 6.68
CA TYR A 76 -7.16 -3.66 5.60
C TYR A 76 -8.47 -4.20 6.21
N ILE A 77 -9.60 -3.90 5.59
CA ILE A 77 -10.89 -4.44 6.00
C ILE A 77 -10.90 -5.95 5.76
N LYS A 78 -11.23 -6.72 6.79
CA LYS A 78 -11.37 -8.17 6.67
C LYS A 78 -12.68 -8.51 6.00
N THR A 79 -12.61 -9.27 4.90
CA THR A 79 -13.77 -9.86 4.25
C THR A 79 -13.81 -11.36 4.48
N ILE A 80 -15.00 -11.95 4.33
CA ILE A 80 -15.16 -13.39 4.31
C ILE A 80 -14.47 -13.92 3.04
N PRO A 81 -13.55 -14.91 3.14
CA PRO A 81 -12.76 -15.39 2.01
C PRO A 81 -13.60 -15.72 0.77
N GLY A 82 -13.21 -15.16 -0.37
CA GLY A 82 -13.90 -15.34 -1.65
C GLY A 82 -15.16 -14.48 -1.84
N THR A 83 -15.46 -13.57 -0.92
CA THR A 83 -16.62 -12.67 -0.99
C THR A 83 -16.24 -11.23 -0.60
N PRO A 84 -17.05 -10.23 -0.95
CA PRO A 84 -16.88 -8.84 -0.50
C PRO A 84 -17.51 -8.57 0.88
N ARG A 85 -18.06 -9.58 1.56
CA ARG A 85 -18.83 -9.41 2.80
C ARG A 85 -17.90 -9.15 3.99
N THR A 86 -18.27 -8.19 4.83
CA THR A 86 -17.55 -7.90 6.10
C THR A 86 -18.16 -8.66 7.28
N ASN A 87 -17.69 -8.39 8.50
CA ASN A 87 -18.30 -8.87 9.75
C ASN A 87 -19.70 -8.25 10.03
N ILE A 88 -20.06 -7.16 9.34
CA ILE A 88 -21.35 -6.46 9.50
C ILE A 88 -22.25 -6.78 8.31
N ALA A 89 -23.43 -7.34 8.58
CA ALA A 89 -24.41 -7.65 7.55
C ALA A 89 -24.90 -6.37 6.84
N GLY A 90 -24.89 -6.38 5.51
CA GLY A 90 -25.23 -5.22 4.68
C GLY A 90 -24.07 -4.26 4.42
N VAL A 91 -22.87 -4.55 4.96
CA VAL A 91 -21.64 -3.78 4.70
C VAL A 91 -20.66 -4.65 3.93
N PHE A 92 -20.20 -4.11 2.80
CA PHE A 92 -19.31 -4.80 1.86
C PHE A 92 -18.05 -3.96 1.63
N ALA A 93 -16.93 -4.62 1.35
CA ALA A 93 -15.66 -3.97 1.03
C ALA A 93 -15.11 -4.52 -0.30
N ALA A 94 -14.54 -3.62 -1.10
CA ALA A 94 -13.99 -3.93 -2.43
C ALA A 94 -12.78 -3.04 -2.73
N GLY A 95 -11.92 -3.51 -3.64
CA GLY A 95 -10.68 -2.83 -4.00
C GLY A 95 -9.62 -2.93 -2.91
N ASP A 96 -8.60 -2.09 -3.06
CA ASP A 96 -7.37 -2.13 -2.26
C ASP A 96 -7.61 -2.02 -0.75
N VAL A 97 -8.73 -1.42 -0.30
CA VAL A 97 -9.06 -1.37 1.14
C VAL A 97 -9.26 -2.75 1.77
N ALA A 98 -9.53 -3.78 0.95
CA ALA A 98 -9.71 -5.17 1.35
C ALA A 98 -8.76 -6.15 0.62
N ASP A 99 -7.80 -5.65 -0.17
CA ASP A 99 -6.84 -6.46 -0.93
C ASP A 99 -5.39 -6.04 -0.62
N PRO A 100 -4.73 -6.68 0.36
CA PRO A 100 -3.33 -6.42 0.66
C PRO A 100 -2.34 -7.05 -0.35
N HIS A 101 -2.81 -7.94 -1.23
CA HIS A 101 -1.95 -8.75 -2.08
C HIS A 101 -1.79 -8.20 -3.48
N TYR A 102 -2.88 -8.04 -4.24
CA TYR A 102 -2.79 -7.73 -5.67
C TYR A 102 -2.69 -6.24 -5.94
N ARG A 103 -3.59 -5.43 -5.37
CA ARG A 103 -3.59 -3.96 -5.50
C ARG A 103 -3.48 -3.50 -6.96
N GLN A 104 -4.33 -4.06 -7.81
CA GLN A 104 -4.38 -3.73 -9.23
C GLN A 104 -5.75 -3.16 -9.59
N ALA A 105 -5.78 -2.22 -10.52
CA ALA A 105 -7.04 -1.63 -10.98
C ALA A 105 -8.06 -2.68 -11.44
N ILE A 106 -7.61 -3.74 -12.12
CA ILE A 106 -8.49 -4.80 -12.60
C ILE A 106 -9.03 -5.72 -11.48
N THR A 107 -8.22 -6.00 -10.45
CA THR A 107 -8.70 -6.79 -9.29
C THR A 107 -9.67 -5.95 -8.45
N ALA A 108 -9.40 -4.65 -8.31
CA ALA A 108 -10.30 -3.71 -7.68
C ALA A 108 -11.65 -3.58 -8.42
N ALA A 109 -11.62 -3.48 -9.75
CA ALA A 109 -12.84 -3.47 -10.56
C ALA A 109 -13.67 -4.76 -10.40
N GLY A 110 -13.00 -5.92 -10.43
CA GLY A 110 -13.66 -7.21 -10.23
C GLY A 110 -14.32 -7.35 -8.86
N SER A 111 -13.60 -7.00 -7.80
CA SER A 111 -14.15 -7.01 -6.43
C SER A 111 -15.27 -5.98 -6.24
N GLY A 112 -15.20 -4.83 -6.92
CA GLY A 112 -16.29 -3.84 -6.94
C GLY A 112 -17.58 -4.39 -7.54
N CYS A 113 -17.48 -5.13 -8.65
CA CYS A 113 -18.62 -5.83 -9.25
C CYS A 113 -19.23 -6.85 -8.27
N GLN A 114 -18.39 -7.65 -7.61
CA GLN A 114 -18.85 -8.61 -6.60
C GLN A 114 -19.59 -7.92 -5.45
N ALA A 115 -19.05 -6.81 -4.92
CA ALA A 115 -19.68 -6.05 -3.85
C ALA A 115 -21.03 -5.46 -4.26
N ALA A 116 -21.15 -4.97 -5.49
CA ALA A 116 -22.41 -4.45 -6.01
C ALA A 116 -23.49 -5.55 -6.10
N LEU A 117 -23.14 -6.74 -6.60
CA LEU A 117 -24.08 -7.87 -6.69
C LEU A 117 -24.49 -8.40 -5.32
N GLU A 118 -23.57 -8.43 -4.36
CA GLU A 118 -23.88 -8.85 -2.98
C GLU A 118 -24.74 -7.82 -2.24
N ALA A 119 -24.51 -6.53 -2.50
CA ALA A 119 -25.36 -5.46 -1.97
C ALA A 119 -26.78 -5.52 -2.56
N GLU A 120 -26.91 -5.70 -3.88
CA GLU A 120 -28.21 -5.88 -4.55
C GLU A 120 -28.96 -7.08 -3.95
N ARG A 121 -28.30 -8.23 -3.86
CA ARG A 121 -28.89 -9.44 -3.29
C ARG A 121 -29.34 -9.23 -1.84
N TYR A 122 -28.52 -8.57 -1.02
CA TYR A 122 -28.86 -8.28 0.37
C TYR A 122 -30.12 -7.40 0.46
N LEU A 123 -30.23 -6.36 -0.37
CA LEU A 123 -31.42 -5.49 -0.40
C LEU A 123 -32.66 -6.27 -0.84
N SER A 124 -32.55 -7.06 -1.91
CA SER A 124 -33.62 -7.93 -2.41
C SER A 124 -34.11 -8.94 -1.36
N GLU A 125 -33.20 -9.60 -0.62
CA GLU A 125 -33.55 -10.52 0.48
C GLU A 125 -34.22 -9.80 1.67
N LYS A 126 -34.01 -8.48 1.82
CA LYS A 126 -34.66 -7.64 2.84
C LYS A 126 -35.96 -6.99 2.36
N GLY A 127 -36.28 -7.09 1.07
CA GLY A 127 -37.44 -6.42 0.47
C GLY A 127 -37.30 -4.90 0.42
N LEU A 128 -36.07 -4.40 0.24
CA LEU A 128 -35.72 -2.98 0.13
C LEU A 128 -35.47 -2.57 -1.32
#